data_AF-A0A8D9AP10-F1
#
_entry.id   AF-A0A8D9AP10-F1
#
_cell.length_a   1.000
_cell.length_b   1.000
_cell.length_c   1.000
_cell.angle_alpha   90.00
_cell.angle_beta   90.00
_cell.angle_gamma   90.00
#
_symmetry.space_group_name_H-M   'P 1'
#
loop_
_entity.id
_entity.type
_entity.pdbx_description
1 polymer ?
#
loop_
_entity_poly.entity_id
_entity_poly.type
_entity_poly.pdbx_seq_one_letter_code
_entity_poly.pdbx_strand_id
1 'polypeptide(L)'
;MMIDPDAPSRSDQKLSPILHFLVGNIPGHDVNKGDIIVDYAGAQPPKDSGLHRYIFLLYHQLKKTDFSKEPMIPSSSNEGRLNFAVRNFTEKYHLYGPVASNFFQAQNEENVVIKLGSPDSPPPEGREEGSSPEPEGAPEKNVDAEVITQEPE
;
A
#
# COMPACT_ATOMS: atom_id res chain seq x y z
N MET A 1 -6.08 -6.45 -4.56
CA MET A 1 -5.30 -6.17 -5.80
C MET A 1 -4.64 -4.80 -5.70
N MET A 2 -3.55 -4.57 -6.44
CA MET A 2 -2.85 -3.30 -6.55
C MET A 2 -2.79 -2.88 -8.02
N ILE A 3 -3.19 -1.64 -8.32
CA ILE A 3 -3.24 -1.12 -9.69
C ILE A 3 -2.54 0.24 -9.82
N ASP A 4 -2.00 0.52 -10.99
CA ASP A 4 -1.50 1.84 -11.39
C ASP A 4 -2.39 2.40 -12.52
N PRO A 5 -3.27 3.39 -12.25
CA PRO A 5 -4.14 3.98 -13.25
C PRO A 5 -3.45 5.08 -14.08
N ASP A 6 -2.20 5.42 -13.77
CA ASP A 6 -1.49 6.55 -14.36
C ASP A 6 -0.49 6.11 -15.44
N ALA A 7 -0.55 4.88 -15.94
CA ALA A 7 0.44 4.37 -16.90
C ALA A 7 0.16 4.69 -18.38
N PRO A 8 1.17 5.07 -19.19
CA PRO A 8 2.56 5.35 -18.80
C PRO A 8 2.78 6.70 -18.10
N SER A 9 1.84 7.64 -18.22
CA SER A 9 1.85 8.88 -17.43
C SER A 9 0.42 9.31 -17.12
N ARG A 10 0.21 10.12 -16.08
CA ARG A 10 -1.13 10.60 -15.73
C ARG A 10 -1.79 11.41 -16.86
N SER A 11 -0.99 12.06 -17.70
CA SER A 11 -1.45 12.82 -18.86
C SER A 11 -1.77 11.96 -20.10
N ASP A 12 -1.17 10.77 -20.22
CA ASP A 12 -1.40 9.81 -21.31
C ASP A 12 -1.49 8.40 -20.70
N GLN A 13 -2.73 7.96 -20.42
CA GLN A 13 -3.05 6.74 -19.68
C GLN A 13 -3.33 5.52 -20.58
N LYS A 14 -2.71 5.45 -21.76
CA LYS A 14 -3.01 4.40 -22.77
C LYS A 14 -2.70 2.95 -22.37
N LEU A 15 -1.97 2.73 -21.27
CA LEU A 15 -1.64 1.39 -20.75
C LEU A 15 -2.39 1.08 -19.44
N SER A 16 -3.26 1.99 -19.02
CA SER A 16 -3.91 1.99 -17.72
C SER A 16 -5.15 1.09 -17.64
N PRO A 17 -5.44 0.52 -16.46
CA PRO A 17 -4.54 0.41 -15.32
C PRO A 17 -3.56 -0.75 -15.50
N ILE A 18 -2.33 -0.60 -14.98
CA ILE A 18 -1.39 -1.74 -14.85
C ILE A 18 -1.72 -2.50 -13.58
N LEU A 19 -1.82 -3.83 -13.66
CA LEU A 19 -1.99 -4.72 -12.52
C LEU A 19 -0.63 -5.08 -11.89
N HIS A 20 -0.36 -4.50 -10.72
CA HIS A 20 0.89 -4.72 -9.97
C HIS A 20 0.84 -5.94 -9.07
N PHE A 21 -0.33 -6.29 -8.53
CA PHE A 21 -0.48 -7.41 -7.61
C PHE A 21 -1.92 -7.91 -7.55
N LEU A 22 -2.12 -9.23 -7.57
CA LEU A 22 -3.43 -9.85 -7.42
C LEU A 22 -3.32 -11.16 -6.63
N VAL A 23 -3.97 -11.18 -5.48
CA VAL A 23 -4.10 -12.36 -4.62
C VAL A 23 -5.58 -12.54 -4.31
N GLY A 24 -6.05 -13.78 -4.43
CA GLY A 24 -7.39 -14.20 -4.05
C GLY A 24 -7.37 -15.17 -2.88
N ASN A 25 -8.54 -15.52 -2.37
CA ASN A 25 -8.74 -16.55 -1.34
C ASN A 25 -7.87 -16.37 -0.08
N ILE A 26 -7.64 -15.12 0.33
CA ILE A 26 -6.82 -14.79 1.50
C ILE A 26 -7.56 -15.24 2.78
N PRO A 27 -6.98 -16.14 3.61
CA PRO A 27 -7.58 -16.54 4.87
C PRO A 27 -7.37 -15.46 5.94
N GLY A 28 -8.43 -14.76 6.30
CA GLY A 28 -8.38 -13.68 7.29
C GLY A 28 -7.51 -12.52 6.79
N HIS A 29 -6.35 -12.33 7.43
CA HIS A 29 -5.39 -11.27 7.09
C HIS A 29 -4.06 -11.80 6.55
N ASP A 30 -3.91 -13.11 6.39
CA ASP A 30 -2.64 -13.73 5.99
C ASP A 30 -2.52 -13.82 4.46
N VAL A 31 -2.06 -12.72 3.85
CA VAL A 31 -1.90 -12.59 2.39
C VAL A 31 -1.00 -13.70 1.81
N ASN A 32 -0.01 -14.18 2.57
CA ASN A 32 0.95 -15.19 2.13
C ASN A 32 0.32 -16.57 1.91
N LYS A 33 -0.86 -16.81 2.51
CA LYS A 33 -1.64 -18.05 2.33
C LYS A 33 -2.73 -17.94 1.27
N GLY A 34 -2.87 -16.77 0.62
CA GLY A 34 -3.78 -16.59 -0.48
C GLY A 34 -3.26 -17.21 -1.78
N ASP A 35 -4.17 -17.38 -2.74
CA ASP A 35 -3.83 -17.82 -4.09
C ASP A 35 -3.24 -16.62 -4.85
N ILE A 36 -1.93 -16.64 -5.09
CA ILE A 36 -1.26 -15.62 -5.89
C ILE A 36 -1.61 -15.85 -7.36
N ILE A 37 -2.23 -14.86 -7.99
CA ILE A 37 -2.62 -14.90 -9.40
C ILE A 37 -1.68 -14.00 -10.22
N VAL A 38 -1.30 -12.86 -9.64
CA VAL A 38 -0.29 -11.97 -10.19
C VAL A 38 0.67 -11.61 -9.08
N ASP A 39 1.92 -12.04 -9.21
CA ASP A 39 2.99 -11.74 -8.26
C ASP A 39 3.21 -10.24 -8.13
N TYR A 40 3.63 -9.82 -6.95
CA TYR A 40 3.90 -8.42 -6.64
C TYR A 40 5.03 -7.88 -7.52
N ALA A 41 4.71 -6.87 -8.34
CA ALA A 41 5.68 -6.01 -9.00
C ALA A 41 5.64 -4.64 -8.32
N GLY A 42 6.79 -4.17 -7.84
CA GLY A 42 6.90 -2.87 -7.16
C GLY A 42 6.56 -1.68 -8.05
N ALA A 43 6.51 -0.48 -7.46
CA ALA A 43 6.34 0.75 -8.20
C ALA A 43 7.55 1.00 -9.12
N GLN A 44 7.30 1.11 -10.42
CA GLN A 44 8.31 1.34 -11.46
C GLN A 44 7.78 2.36 -12.48
N PRO A 45 7.44 3.59 -12.04
CA PRO A 45 6.95 4.60 -12.97
C PRO A 45 8.07 4.94 -13.98
N PRO A 46 7.72 5.19 -15.26
CA PRO A 46 8.69 5.65 -16.24
C PRO A 46 9.41 6.92 -15.77
N LYS A 47 10.64 7.11 -16.24
CA LYS A 47 11.39 8.34 -15.96
C LYS A 47 10.61 9.55 -16.51
N ASP A 48 10.58 10.63 -15.73
CA ASP A 48 9.95 11.91 -16.10
C ASP A 48 8.44 11.83 -16.41
N SER A 49 7.75 10.76 -15.98
CA SER A 49 6.28 10.62 -16.13
C SER A 49 5.46 11.26 -15.01
N GLY A 50 6.14 11.83 -14.01
CA GLY A 50 5.55 12.42 -12.80
C GLY A 50 5.09 11.37 -11.80
N LEU A 51 4.22 11.79 -10.87
CA LEU A 51 3.69 10.92 -9.82
C LEU A 51 2.61 9.96 -10.34
N HIS A 52 2.86 8.67 -10.20
CA HIS A 52 1.88 7.60 -10.41
C HIS A 52 1.19 7.25 -9.09
N ARG A 53 -0.11 6.94 -9.14
CA ARG A 53 -0.88 6.38 -8.02
C ARG A 53 -0.79 4.87 -8.04
N TYR A 54 -0.50 4.28 -6.90
CA TYR A 54 -0.59 2.84 -6.72
C TYR A 54 -1.70 2.54 -5.73
N ILE A 55 -2.81 1.99 -6.21
CA ILE A 55 -4.05 1.84 -5.46
C ILE A 55 -4.23 0.39 -5.06
N PHE A 56 -4.29 0.12 -3.76
CA PHE A 56 -4.74 -1.13 -3.20
C PHE A 56 -6.26 -1.13 -3.08
N LEU A 57 -6.89 -2.18 -3.63
CA LEU A 57 -8.30 -2.45 -3.54
C LEU A 57 -8.50 -3.82 -2.89
N LEU A 58 -9.20 -3.85 -1.76
CA LEU A 58 -9.55 -5.08 -1.04
C LEU A 58 -11.02 -5.40 -1.25
N TYR A 59 -11.32 -6.62 -1.67
CA TYR A 59 -12.68 -7.11 -1.91
C TYR A 59 -12.97 -8.28 -0.97
N HIS A 60 -14.21 -8.37 -0.49
CA HIS A 60 -14.66 -9.50 0.31
C HIS A 60 -15.23 -10.62 -0.58
N GLN A 61 -14.79 -11.86 -0.34
CA GLN A 61 -15.28 -13.04 -1.05
C GLN A 61 -16.29 -13.79 -0.18
N LEU A 62 -17.50 -14.01 -0.69
CA LEU A 62 -18.54 -14.74 0.05
C LEU A 62 -18.25 -16.24 0.19
N LYS A 63 -17.42 -16.79 -0.70
CA LYS A 63 -16.96 -18.18 -0.71
C LYS A 63 -15.62 -18.27 -1.43
N LYS A 64 -14.93 -19.39 -1.28
CA LYS A 64 -13.70 -19.66 -2.05
C LYS A 64 -14.00 -19.56 -3.55
N THR A 65 -13.20 -18.77 -4.26
CA THR A 65 -13.33 -18.56 -5.71
C THR A 65 -12.36 -19.46 -6.45
N ASP A 66 -12.79 -20.03 -7.56
CA ASP A 66 -11.90 -20.79 -8.44
C ASP A 66 -11.17 -19.85 -9.42
N PHE A 67 -9.87 -19.69 -9.21
CA PHE A 67 -8.97 -18.92 -10.06
C PHE A 67 -8.12 -19.79 -11.00
N SER A 68 -8.39 -21.09 -11.12
CA SER A 68 -7.59 -22.02 -11.94
C SER A 68 -7.50 -21.66 -13.43
N LYS A 69 -8.42 -20.82 -13.92
CA LYS A 69 -8.45 -20.32 -15.30
C LYS A 69 -7.72 -18.99 -15.49
N GLU A 70 -7.29 -18.34 -14.41
CA GLU A 70 -6.48 -17.14 -14.50
C GLU A 70 -5.01 -17.52 -14.73
N PRO A 71 -4.30 -16.86 -15.65
CA PRO A 71 -2.87 -17.10 -15.83
C PRO A 71 -2.11 -16.60 -14.60
N MET A 72 -1.18 -17.41 -14.09
CA MET A 72 -0.20 -16.94 -13.11
C MET A 72 0.79 -16.01 -13.80
N ILE A 73 0.86 -14.75 -13.37
CA ILE A 73 1.78 -13.75 -13.93
C ILE A 73 2.94 -13.49 -12.94
N PRO A 74 4.19 -13.85 -13.27
CA PRO A 74 5.33 -13.61 -12.39
C PRO A 74 5.69 -12.12 -12.32
N SER A 75 6.43 -11.70 -11.29
CA SER A 75 6.87 -10.31 -11.10
C SER A 75 7.82 -9.82 -12.19
N SER A 76 8.49 -10.74 -12.88
CA SER A 76 9.43 -10.46 -13.97
C SER A 76 8.77 -10.25 -15.34
N SER A 77 7.44 -10.35 -15.44
CA SER A 77 6.72 -10.19 -16.72
C SER A 77 5.75 -9.01 -16.69
N ASN A 78 5.73 -8.24 -17.78
CA ASN A 78 4.74 -7.21 -18.05
C ASN A 78 3.53 -7.73 -18.85
N GLU A 79 3.65 -8.91 -19.45
CA GLU A 79 2.57 -9.51 -20.25
C GLU A 79 1.38 -9.85 -19.35
N GLY A 80 0.17 -9.45 -19.78
CA GLY A 80 -1.07 -9.64 -19.02
C GLY A 80 -1.29 -8.64 -17.88
N ARG A 81 -0.36 -7.69 -17.63
CA ARG A 81 -0.54 -6.64 -16.61
C ARG A 81 -1.18 -5.37 -17.14
N LEU A 82 -0.93 -5.02 -18.40
CA LEU A 82 -1.37 -3.75 -19.00
C LEU A 82 -2.87 -3.75 -19.32
N ASN A 83 -3.51 -2.59 -19.27
CA ASN A 83 -4.93 -2.41 -19.60
C ASN A 83 -5.85 -3.37 -18.83
N PHE A 84 -5.54 -3.65 -17.57
CA PHE A 84 -6.27 -4.62 -16.78
C PHE A 84 -7.71 -4.12 -16.52
N ALA A 85 -8.70 -4.87 -17.00
CA ALA A 85 -10.10 -4.52 -16.86
C ALA A 85 -10.63 -4.86 -15.45
N VAL A 86 -10.32 -4.01 -14.46
CA VAL A 86 -10.73 -4.19 -13.05
C VAL A 86 -12.22 -4.51 -12.94
N ARG A 87 -13.06 -3.75 -13.65
CA ARG A 87 -14.52 -3.95 -13.65
C ARG A 87 -14.90 -5.35 -14.12
N ASN A 88 -14.37 -5.79 -15.27
CA ASN A 88 -14.66 -7.12 -15.82
C ASN A 88 -14.21 -8.23 -14.86
N PHE A 89 -13.04 -8.08 -14.23
CA PHE A 89 -12.56 -9.04 -13.24
C PHE A 89 -13.49 -9.11 -12.02
N THR A 90 -13.88 -7.95 -11.47
CA THR A 90 -14.77 -7.90 -10.30
C THR A 90 -16.17 -8.42 -10.62
N GLU A 91 -16.71 -8.14 -11.81
CA GLU A 91 -18.02 -8.65 -12.25
C GLU A 91 -17.98 -10.17 -12.47
N LYS A 92 -16.92 -10.69 -13.14
CA LYS A 92 -16.70 -12.12 -13.36
C LYS A 92 -16.73 -12.94 -12.07
N TYR A 93 -16.21 -12.37 -10.99
CA TYR A 93 -16.06 -13.05 -9.71
C TYR A 93 -17.02 -12.56 -8.61
N HIS A 94 -18.04 -11.77 -8.97
CA HIS A 94 -19.03 -11.23 -8.04
C HIS A 94 -18.42 -10.48 -6.84
N LEU A 95 -17.34 -9.74 -7.10
CA LEU A 95 -16.64 -8.93 -6.12
C LEU A 95 -17.26 -7.53 -6.10
N TYR A 96 -18.24 -7.32 -5.22
CA TYR A 96 -19.02 -6.08 -5.19
C TYR A 96 -18.33 -4.99 -4.37
N GLY A 97 -17.73 -4.04 -5.07
CA GLY A 97 -17.08 -2.89 -4.46
C GLY A 97 -15.88 -3.27 -3.58
N PRO A 98 -14.93 -2.35 -3.39
CA PRO A 98 -13.90 -2.57 -2.40
C PRO A 98 -14.48 -2.37 -1.00
N VAL A 99 -14.19 -3.30 -0.08
CA VAL A 99 -14.49 -3.14 1.35
C VAL A 99 -13.47 -2.23 2.05
N ALA A 100 -12.29 -2.09 1.46
CA ALA A 100 -11.27 -1.14 1.87
C ALA A 100 -10.40 -0.75 0.68
N SER A 101 -9.80 0.43 0.76
CA SER A 101 -8.77 0.88 -0.17
C SER A 101 -7.68 1.64 0.56
N ASN A 102 -6.49 1.64 -0.03
CA ASN A 102 -5.39 2.51 0.36
C ASN A 102 -4.58 2.83 -0.91
N PHE A 103 -3.73 3.84 -0.86
CA PHE A 103 -2.86 4.16 -1.99
C PHE A 103 -1.58 4.86 -1.54
N PHE A 104 -0.57 4.82 -2.40
CA PHE A 104 0.61 5.68 -2.30
C PHE A 104 0.93 6.28 -3.67
N GLN A 105 1.88 7.20 -3.72
CA GLN A 105 2.40 7.75 -4.97
C GLN A 105 3.90 7.55 -5.06
N ALA A 106 4.40 7.30 -6.27
CA ALA A 106 5.83 7.24 -6.56
C ALA A 106 6.12 7.86 -7.93
N GLN A 107 7.35 8.33 -8.10
CA GLN A 107 7.87 8.87 -9.35
C GLN A 107 9.34 8.46 -9.51
N ASN A 108 9.82 8.44 -10.74
CA ASN A 108 11.21 8.17 -11.08
C ASN A 108 11.85 9.47 -11.59
N GLU A 109 12.44 10.22 -10.66
CA GLU A 109 13.24 11.41 -10.96
C GLU A 109 14.73 11.01 -11.01
N GLU A 110 15.53 11.64 -11.87
CA GLU A 110 16.99 11.48 -11.77
C GLU A 110 17.45 11.83 -10.36
N ASN A 111 18.43 11.06 -9.87
CA ASN A 111 19.14 11.33 -8.62
C ASN A 111 19.37 12.84 -8.47
N VAL A 112 18.78 13.43 -7.44
CA VAL A 112 19.33 14.64 -6.83
C VAL A 112 20.80 14.30 -6.59
N VAL A 113 21.70 14.91 -7.36
CA VAL A 113 23.10 14.94 -6.99
C VAL A 113 23.09 15.54 -5.61
N ILE A 114 23.25 14.70 -4.58
CA ILE A 114 23.59 15.18 -3.27
C ILE A 114 24.97 15.80 -3.51
N LYS A 115 24.99 17.11 -3.77
CA LYS A 115 26.20 17.89 -3.67
C LYS A 115 26.57 17.76 -2.21
N LEU A 116 27.33 16.72 -1.86
CA LEU A 116 28.16 16.74 -0.66
C LEU A 116 28.89 18.07 -0.79
N GLY A 117 28.51 19.01 0.07
CA GLY A 117 28.94 20.39 -0.04
C GLY A 117 30.43 20.41 -0.30
N SER A 118 30.86 21.16 -1.30
CA SER A 118 32.26 21.53 -1.42
C SER A 118 32.70 22.06 -0.03
N PRO A 119 33.87 21.64 0.49
CA PRO A 119 34.27 21.89 1.88
C PRO A 119 34.35 23.37 2.29
N ASP A 120 34.19 24.29 1.34
CA ASP A 120 34.31 25.74 1.54
C ASP A 120 32.97 26.49 1.60
N SER A 121 31.83 25.81 1.77
CA SER A 121 30.55 26.51 1.96
C SER A 121 30.36 26.90 3.44
N PRO A 122 30.13 28.19 3.77
CA PRO A 122 29.86 28.58 5.15
C PRO A 122 28.58 27.91 5.66
N PRO A 123 28.48 27.59 6.96
CA PRO A 123 27.32 26.92 7.51
C PRO A 123 26.06 27.77 7.28
N PRO A 124 24.93 27.15 6.89
CA PRO A 124 23.67 27.88 6.74
C PRO A 124 23.23 28.44 8.10
N GLU A 125 22.89 29.73 8.11
CA GLU A 125 22.34 30.41 9.29
C GLU A 125 21.06 29.73 9.78
N GLY A 126 20.91 29.72 11.10
CA GLY A 126 20.02 28.87 11.88
C GLY A 126 18.60 28.70 11.33
N ARG A 127 18.20 27.44 11.19
CA ARG A 127 16.80 27.05 11.04
C ARG A 127 16.20 27.00 12.45
N GLU A 128 15.20 27.83 12.72
CA GLU A 128 14.44 27.77 13.98
C GLU A 128 13.87 26.35 14.18
N GLU A 129 14.23 25.73 15.30
CA GLU A 129 13.62 24.47 15.74
C GLU A 129 12.18 24.76 16.15
N GLY A 130 11.22 24.30 15.34
CA GLY A 130 9.83 24.22 15.76
C GLY A 130 9.71 23.26 16.95
N SER A 131 9.32 23.79 18.11
CA SER A 131 9.09 22.99 19.32
C SER A 131 7.93 22.01 19.09
N SER A 132 8.20 20.72 19.20
CA SER A 132 7.17 19.70 19.42
C SER A 132 6.51 19.93 20.79
N PRO A 133 5.18 19.92 20.92
CA PRO A 133 4.56 19.95 22.24
C PRO A 133 4.81 18.62 22.96
N GLU A 134 5.27 18.70 24.20
CA GLU A 134 5.44 17.56 25.11
C GLU A 134 4.07 16.93 25.46
N PRO A 135 4.00 15.61 25.68
CA PRO A 135 2.77 14.96 26.12
C PRO A 135 2.48 15.28 27.59
N GLU A 136 1.36 15.97 27.86
CA GLU A 136 0.84 16.16 29.21
C GLU A 136 0.53 14.82 29.89
N GLY A 137 1.08 14.65 31.10
CA GLY A 137 0.97 13.44 31.91
C GLY A 137 -0.47 13.12 32.32
N ALA A 138 -0.84 11.84 32.15
CA ALA A 138 -2.03 11.28 32.76
C ALA A 138 -1.86 11.15 34.28
N PRO A 139 -2.85 11.52 35.11
CA PRO A 139 -2.73 11.41 36.55
C PRO A 139 -2.85 9.95 37.00
N GLU A 140 -1.83 9.48 37.73
CA GLU A 140 -1.87 8.25 38.52
C GLU A 140 -3.01 8.34 39.55
N LYS A 141 -4.00 7.45 39.45
CA LYS A 141 -4.90 7.16 40.56
C LYS A 141 -4.41 5.89 41.24
N ASN A 142 -3.72 6.09 42.36
CA ASN A 142 -3.59 5.10 43.41
C ASN A 142 -4.98 4.67 43.84
N VAL A 143 -5.26 3.37 43.73
CA VAL A 143 -6.41 2.76 44.41
C VAL A 143 -5.80 1.75 45.37
N ASP A 144 -5.79 2.12 46.64
CA ASP A 144 -5.34 1.27 47.73
C ASP A 144 -6.16 -0.02 47.75
N ALA A 145 -5.45 -1.15 47.81
CA ALA A 145 -6.03 -2.47 48.00
C ALA A 145 -6.50 -2.60 49.45
N GLU A 146 -7.80 -2.49 49.67
CA GLU A 146 -8.41 -2.84 50.95
C GLU A 146 -8.59 -4.38 51.00
N VAL A 147 -7.78 -5.00 51.85
CA VAL A 147 -7.87 -6.42 52.21
C VAL A 147 -9.07 -6.61 53.12
N ILE A 148 -10.08 -7.35 52.68
CA ILE A 148 -11.12 -7.90 53.55
C ILE A 148 -10.97 -9.42 53.54
N THR A 149 -10.53 -9.96 54.68
CA THR A 149 -10.49 -11.39 54.98
C THR A 149 -11.76 -11.84 55.69
N GLN A 150 -12.16 -13.11 55.42
CA GLN A 150 -12.90 -14.07 56.27
C GLN A 150 -14.44 -13.91 56.37
N GLU A 151 -15.31 -14.94 56.36
CA GLU A 151 -15.26 -16.38 56.72
C GLU A 151 -16.29 -17.25 55.93
N PRO A 152 -16.27 -18.61 56.04
CA PRO A 152 -17.14 -19.51 55.30
C PRO A 152 -18.40 -19.97 56.09
N GLU A 153 -19.48 -20.28 55.36
CA GLU A 153 -20.49 -21.30 55.72
C GLU A 153 -20.90 -22.09 54.47
#